data_AF-A0A1G6XBR1-F1
#
_entry.id   AF-A0A1G6XBR1-F1
#
_cell.length_a   1.000
_cell.length_b   1.000
_cell.length_c   1.000
_cell.angle_alpha   90.00
_cell.angle_beta   90.00
_cell.angle_gamma   90.00
#
_symmetry.space_group_name_H-M   'P 1'
#
loop_
_entity.id
_entity.type
_entity.pdbx_description
1 polymer ?
#
loop_
_entity_poly.entity_id
_entity_poly.type
_entity_poly.pdbx_seq_one_letter_code
_entity_poly.pdbx_strand_id
1 'polypeptide(L)'
;MLPPINSLAMTSFKLLIIFIMITMMQHHGIIYRTGTKRPRLLNRQTKEERIRPIPANMLGTWRISGVSTTQQGVIRPDGQPVTQYDQSEKHNMLISFFPDSTFTRVGTEGEYATGKWDFDSTARTIFLTSNRKTEEIGVFFSYADNGMRLINFEFSPTESVSLTEYGHKLLRFQDDPYFEKNNWWRIKPERSENDVQIRARLLNYLAHTASILSSAQIREQDYISMEFSQGIVRLYNVGVGVVKKDKIPATWISSFYSPKEAHKAYDMFEDYLFTGKHKKYQSGNWVRDDHHILVDIHNGMRKK
;
A
#
# COMPACT_ATOMS: atom_id res chain seq x y z
N MET A 1 21.35 16.30 52.16
CA MET A 1 20.22 15.81 51.34
C MET A 1 20.12 16.70 50.11
N LEU A 2 20.52 16.20 48.94
CA LEU A 2 20.39 16.89 47.64
C LEU A 2 19.19 16.31 46.89
N PRO A 3 18.34 17.14 46.24
CA PRO A 3 17.15 16.66 45.53
C PRO A 3 17.53 16.05 44.17
N PRO A 4 16.74 15.09 43.65
CA PRO A 4 17.04 14.44 42.39
C PRO A 4 16.65 15.36 41.21
N ILE A 5 17.64 16.03 40.65
CA ILE A 5 17.55 16.75 39.37
C ILE A 5 17.73 15.73 38.25
N ASN A 6 16.69 14.98 37.84
CA ASN A 6 16.78 14.13 36.63
C ASN A 6 15.43 13.75 35.97
N SER A 7 14.29 14.28 36.42
CA SER A 7 12.98 13.88 35.88
C SER A 7 12.51 14.70 34.66
N LEU A 8 12.84 16.00 34.58
CA LEU A 8 12.30 16.89 33.53
C LEU A 8 12.98 16.79 32.16
N ALA A 9 14.26 16.42 32.10
CA ALA A 9 15.00 16.34 30.83
C ALA A 9 14.61 15.13 29.98
N MET A 10 14.13 14.05 30.62
CA MET A 10 13.77 12.82 29.92
C MET A 10 12.40 12.90 29.23
N THR A 11 11.50 13.77 29.72
CA THR A 11 10.16 13.99 29.14
C THR A 11 10.19 14.88 27.90
N SER A 12 11.04 15.92 27.87
CA SER A 12 11.17 16.81 26.71
C SER A 12 11.76 16.10 25.49
N PHE A 13 12.77 15.24 25.68
CA PHE A 13 13.37 14.45 24.60
C PHE A 13 12.40 13.43 23.99
N LYS A 14 11.58 12.76 24.82
CA LYS A 14 10.53 11.83 24.35
C LYS A 14 9.46 12.55 23.52
N LEU A 15 9.04 13.74 23.94
CA LEU A 15 8.08 14.55 23.19
C LEU A 15 8.64 15.03 21.85
N LEU A 16 9.92 15.39 21.79
CA LEU A 16 10.59 15.75 20.54
C LEU A 16 10.65 14.58 19.54
N ILE A 17 11.03 13.38 20.00
CA ILE A 17 11.03 12.17 19.15
C ILE A 17 9.62 11.87 18.63
N ILE A 18 8.60 11.93 19.49
CA ILE A 18 7.21 11.70 19.09
C ILE A 18 6.78 12.74 18.04
N PHE A 19 7.14 14.01 18.20
CA PHE A 19 6.84 15.05 17.22
C PHE A 19 7.56 14.83 15.87
N ILE A 20 8.84 14.44 15.90
CA ILE A 20 9.59 14.07 14.69
C ILE A 20 8.95 12.86 14.01
N MET A 21 8.54 11.83 14.76
CA MET A 21 7.83 10.69 14.18
C MET A 21 6.49 11.12 13.57
N ILE A 22 5.67 11.91 14.28
CA ILE A 22 4.38 12.41 13.76
C ILE A 22 4.58 13.21 12.47
N THR A 23 5.57 14.10 12.41
CA THR A 23 5.85 14.90 11.20
C THR A 23 6.37 14.06 10.05
N MET A 24 7.27 13.10 10.29
CA MET A 24 7.72 12.15 9.26
C MET A 24 6.57 11.28 8.77
N MET A 25 5.68 10.83 9.65
CA MET A 25 4.53 9.99 9.31
C MET A 25 3.47 10.76 8.51
N GLN A 26 3.21 12.02 8.86
CA GLN A 26 2.38 12.92 8.07
C GLN A 26 2.95 13.15 6.68
N HIS A 27 4.28 13.22 6.55
CA HIS A 27 4.94 13.40 5.25
C HIS A 27 4.78 12.18 4.32
N HIS A 28 4.58 10.98 4.89
CA HIS A 28 4.31 9.74 4.13
C HIS A 28 2.81 9.43 3.99
N GLY A 29 1.93 10.31 4.47
CA GLY A 29 0.48 10.12 4.40
C GLY A 29 -0.01 8.94 5.25
N ILE A 30 0.67 8.62 6.35
CA ILE A 30 0.23 7.59 7.30
C ILE A 30 -0.79 8.22 8.27
N ILE A 31 -2.01 7.71 8.28
CA ILE A 31 -3.09 8.19 9.15
C ILE A 31 -3.60 7.04 10.02
N TYR A 32 -3.57 7.20 11.35
CA TYR A 32 -4.03 6.20 12.29
C TYR A 32 -5.53 6.24 12.52
N ARG A 33 -6.11 5.07 12.76
CA ARG A 33 -7.48 4.92 13.24
C ARG A 33 -7.50 5.03 14.77
N THR A 34 -8.40 5.84 15.29
CA THR A 34 -8.62 5.94 16.74
C THR A 34 -9.40 4.73 17.24
N GLY A 35 -8.95 4.13 18.35
CA GLY A 35 -9.73 3.14 19.11
C GLY A 35 -9.66 1.68 18.62
N THR A 36 -8.55 1.23 18.06
CA THR A 36 -8.44 -0.15 17.58
C THR A 36 -8.33 -1.17 18.71
N LYS A 37 -9.09 -2.26 18.58
CA LYS A 37 -9.07 -3.38 19.52
C LYS A 37 -7.81 -4.19 19.25
N ARG A 38 -7.10 -4.60 20.30
CA ARG A 38 -5.94 -5.49 20.17
C ARG A 38 -6.34 -6.73 19.36
N PRO A 39 -5.52 -7.17 18.39
CA PRO A 39 -5.81 -8.36 17.61
C PRO A 39 -5.97 -9.57 18.54
N ARG A 40 -7.04 -10.33 18.32
CA ARG A 40 -7.33 -11.54 19.08
C ARG A 40 -6.22 -12.56 18.78
N LEU A 41 -5.58 -13.09 19.82
CA LEU A 41 -4.59 -14.17 19.68
C LEU A 41 -5.21 -15.34 18.91
N LEU A 42 -4.64 -15.66 17.74
CA LEU A 42 -5.04 -16.84 16.97
C LEU A 42 -4.64 -18.11 17.75
N ASN A 43 -5.52 -19.11 17.72
CA ASN A 43 -5.20 -20.46 18.19
C ASN A 43 -4.04 -21.06 17.35
N ARG A 44 -3.22 -21.90 17.98
CA ARG A 44 -2.04 -22.55 17.40
C ARG A 44 -2.35 -23.32 16.12
N GLN A 45 -3.44 -24.10 16.09
CA GLN A 45 -3.85 -24.87 14.90
C GLN A 45 -4.06 -23.97 13.69
N THR A 46 -4.75 -22.83 13.88
CA THR A 46 -4.98 -21.85 12.82
C THR A 46 -3.68 -21.19 12.36
N LYS A 47 -2.68 -21.02 13.24
CA LYS A 47 -1.35 -20.54 12.83
C LYS A 47 -0.64 -21.55 11.94
N GLU A 48 -0.63 -22.82 12.33
CA GLU A 48 0.03 -23.90 11.57
C GLU A 48 -0.59 -24.09 10.17
N GLU A 49 -1.92 -23.96 10.04
CA GLU A 49 -2.59 -24.01 8.74
C GLU A 49 -2.23 -22.84 7.83
N ARG A 50 -2.06 -21.64 8.39
CA ARG A 50 -1.78 -20.39 7.64
C ARG A 50 -0.35 -20.28 7.13
N ILE A 51 0.55 -21.16 7.57
CA ILE A 51 1.93 -21.26 7.07
C ILE A 51 2.14 -22.48 6.16
N ARG A 52 1.08 -23.23 5.83
CA ARG A 52 1.21 -24.29 4.83
C ARG A 52 1.52 -23.70 3.45
N PRO A 53 2.44 -24.29 2.67
CA PRO A 53 2.72 -23.84 1.31
C PRO A 53 1.58 -24.28 0.38
N ILE A 54 0.47 -23.53 0.42
CA ILE A 54 -0.70 -23.76 -0.42
C ILE A 54 -1.13 -22.45 -1.10
N PRO A 55 -1.74 -22.51 -2.30
CA PRO A 55 -2.15 -21.31 -3.04
C PRO A 55 -3.03 -20.36 -2.22
N ALA A 56 -3.92 -20.90 -1.39
CA ALA A 56 -4.80 -20.11 -0.54
C ALA A 56 -4.04 -19.20 0.44
N ASN A 57 -2.84 -19.58 0.87
CA ASN A 57 -2.03 -18.80 1.81
C ASN A 57 -1.26 -17.67 1.12
N MET A 58 -1.08 -17.70 -0.20
CA MET A 58 -0.49 -16.61 -1.00
C MET A 58 -1.45 -15.41 -1.14
N LEU A 59 -2.76 -15.64 -1.08
CA LEU A 59 -3.76 -14.62 -1.40
C LEU A 59 -3.70 -13.41 -0.45
N GLY A 60 -3.77 -12.21 -1.03
CA GLY A 60 -3.69 -10.95 -0.30
C GLY A 60 -2.54 -10.07 -0.79
N THR A 61 -2.29 -8.98 -0.05
CA THR A 61 -1.23 -8.02 -0.33
C THR A 61 -0.08 -8.21 0.65
N TRP A 62 1.13 -8.24 0.12
CA TRP A 62 2.38 -8.46 0.82
C TRP A 62 3.34 -7.31 0.56
N ARG A 63 4.05 -6.87 1.58
CA ARG A 63 5.04 -5.78 1.51
C ARG A 63 6.43 -6.34 1.74
N ILE A 64 7.41 -5.96 0.91
CA ILE A 64 8.82 -6.30 1.18
C ILE A 64 9.21 -5.80 2.58
N SER A 65 9.77 -6.70 3.37
CA SER A 65 10.30 -6.42 4.72
C SER A 65 11.81 -6.68 4.84
N GLY A 66 12.43 -7.37 3.87
CA GLY A 66 13.87 -7.56 3.85
C GLY A 66 14.35 -8.31 2.61
N VAL A 67 15.63 -8.17 2.30
CA VAL A 67 16.37 -8.86 1.23
C VAL A 67 17.62 -9.44 1.88
N SER A 68 18.00 -10.65 1.49
CA SER A 68 19.27 -11.28 1.88
C SER A 68 20.01 -11.72 0.64
N THR A 69 21.31 -11.40 0.58
CA THR A 69 22.26 -11.78 -0.47
C THR A 69 23.32 -12.77 0.05
N THR A 70 23.13 -13.31 1.25
CA THR A 70 24.09 -14.23 1.88
C THR A 70 23.50 -15.63 2.02
N GLN A 71 24.39 -16.64 2.09
CA GLN A 71 24.01 -18.04 2.36
C GLN A 71 23.30 -18.24 3.71
N GLN A 72 23.35 -17.25 4.62
CA GLN A 72 22.67 -17.32 5.91
C GLN A 72 21.14 -17.09 5.79
N GLY A 73 20.62 -16.76 4.60
CA GLY A 73 19.19 -16.57 4.34
C GLY A 73 18.64 -15.27 4.95
N VAL A 74 17.35 -14.97 4.72
CA VAL A 74 16.66 -13.86 5.41
C VAL A 74 16.17 -14.34 6.78
N ILE A 75 16.53 -13.63 7.84
CA ILE A 75 15.73 -13.62 9.06
C ILE A 75 15.79 -12.17 9.64
N ARG A 76 14.73 -11.40 10.01
CA ARG A 76 13.47 -11.68 10.75
C ARG A 76 12.58 -10.42 10.95
N PRO A 77 11.29 -10.55 11.31
CA PRO A 77 10.54 -9.57 12.13
C PRO A 77 10.49 -9.93 13.64
N ASP A 78 11.48 -10.76 14.05
CA ASP A 78 11.89 -11.33 15.34
C ASP A 78 13.39 -11.23 15.72
N GLY A 79 14.24 -10.50 14.99
CA GLY A 79 15.53 -10.04 15.56
C GLY A 79 16.76 -10.98 15.65
N GLN A 80 17.09 -11.76 14.62
CA GLN A 80 18.43 -12.39 14.43
C GLN A 80 18.78 -12.40 12.92
N PRO A 81 20.07 -12.39 12.52
CA PRO A 81 20.65 -11.40 11.60
C PRO A 81 20.29 -11.52 10.10
N VAL A 82 20.11 -10.34 9.48
CA VAL A 82 20.36 -10.04 8.04
C VAL A 82 21.77 -9.45 7.94
N THR A 83 22.68 -10.06 7.19
CA THR A 83 23.92 -9.37 6.81
C THR A 83 23.65 -8.47 5.59
N GLN A 84 23.40 -7.21 5.93
CA GLN A 84 23.27 -5.99 5.11
C GLN A 84 22.08 -5.86 4.13
N TYR A 85 20.97 -5.35 4.69
CA TYR A 85 20.08 -4.44 3.98
C TYR A 85 20.71 -3.04 4.05
N ASP A 86 21.19 -2.49 2.94
CA ASP A 86 21.45 -1.05 2.88
C ASP A 86 20.09 -0.33 2.87
N GLN A 87 19.70 0.26 4.01
CA GLN A 87 18.49 1.08 4.10
C GLN A 87 18.48 2.24 3.10
N SER A 88 19.62 2.54 2.46
CA SER A 88 19.73 3.56 1.41
C SER A 88 19.04 3.17 0.09
N GLU A 89 18.79 1.88 -0.18
CA GLU A 89 18.15 1.44 -1.42
C GLU A 89 16.65 1.16 -1.21
N LYS A 90 15.85 2.10 -1.71
CA LYS A 90 14.39 2.26 -1.56
C LYS A 90 13.58 1.22 -2.34
N HIS A 91 13.81 -0.07 -2.14
CA HIS A 91 12.97 -1.10 -2.77
C HIS A 91 11.73 -1.44 -1.91
N ASN A 92 10.96 -0.40 -1.55
CA ASN A 92 9.63 -0.60 -0.98
C ASN A 92 8.68 -1.03 -2.12
N MET A 93 8.19 -2.26 -2.05
CA MET A 93 7.26 -2.82 -3.02
C MET A 93 6.11 -3.55 -2.32
N LEU A 94 4.91 -3.45 -2.88
CA LEU A 94 3.80 -4.35 -2.63
C LEU A 94 3.68 -5.37 -3.76
N ILE A 95 3.36 -6.61 -3.41
CA ILE A 95 2.85 -7.61 -4.34
C ILE A 95 1.51 -8.13 -3.85
N SER A 96 0.50 -8.16 -4.72
CA SER A 96 -0.83 -8.66 -4.41
C SER A 96 -1.17 -9.87 -5.26
N PHE A 97 -1.60 -10.95 -4.63
CA PHE A 97 -2.03 -12.19 -5.29
C PHE A 97 -3.55 -12.35 -5.20
N PHE A 98 -4.19 -12.56 -6.35
CA PHE A 98 -5.64 -12.64 -6.47
C PHE A 98 -6.13 -14.06 -6.81
N PRO A 99 -7.37 -14.41 -6.41
CA PRO A 99 -7.96 -15.72 -6.68
C PRO A 99 -8.11 -16.13 -8.15
N ASP A 100 -8.06 -15.18 -9.09
CA ASP A 100 -8.14 -15.43 -10.55
C ASP A 100 -6.77 -15.67 -11.20
N SER A 101 -5.80 -16.09 -10.40
CA SER A 101 -4.41 -16.31 -10.81
C SER A 101 -3.74 -15.05 -11.39
N THR A 102 -4.24 -13.85 -11.09
CA THR A 102 -3.54 -12.59 -11.41
C THR A 102 -2.74 -12.08 -10.21
N PHE A 103 -1.67 -11.34 -10.49
CA PHE A 103 -0.96 -10.57 -9.47
C PHE A 103 -0.67 -9.16 -9.96
N THR A 104 -0.44 -8.26 -9.01
CA THR A 104 0.11 -6.93 -9.26
C THR A 104 1.33 -6.68 -8.38
N ARG A 105 2.30 -5.93 -8.90
CA ARG A 105 3.46 -5.39 -8.16
C ARG A 105 3.41 -3.87 -8.23
N VAL A 106 3.61 -3.19 -7.10
CA VAL A 106 3.58 -1.73 -6.98
C VAL A 106 4.78 -1.25 -6.18
N GLY A 107 5.64 -0.43 -6.77
CA GLY A 107 6.76 0.21 -6.09
C GLY A 107 6.41 1.63 -5.60
N THR A 108 7.25 2.20 -4.75
CA THR A 108 7.08 3.58 -4.26
C THR A 108 7.51 4.65 -5.26
N GLU A 109 8.26 4.28 -6.31
CA GLU A 109 8.74 5.22 -7.33
C GLU A 109 7.88 5.19 -8.61
N GLY A 110 6.69 4.57 -8.51
CA GLY A 110 5.70 4.52 -9.59
C GLY A 110 5.81 3.25 -10.43
N GLU A 111 6.67 2.30 -10.07
CA GLU A 111 6.76 1.01 -10.72
C GLU A 111 5.43 0.26 -10.58
N TYR A 112 4.93 -0.25 -11.70
CA TYR A 112 3.71 -1.01 -11.76
C TYR A 112 3.84 -2.15 -12.74
N ALA A 113 3.55 -3.37 -12.29
CA ALA A 113 3.52 -4.54 -13.15
C ALA A 113 2.31 -5.42 -12.80
N THR A 114 1.77 -6.08 -13.82
CA THR A 114 0.71 -7.09 -13.67
C THR A 114 1.15 -8.39 -14.34
N GLY A 115 0.52 -9.49 -13.97
CA GLY A 115 0.86 -10.78 -14.52
C GLY A 115 -0.04 -11.89 -14.04
N LYS A 116 0.36 -13.12 -14.37
CA LYS A 116 -0.27 -14.35 -13.91
C LYS A 116 0.63 -15.08 -12.93
N TRP A 117 0.03 -15.73 -11.94
CA TRP A 117 0.75 -16.58 -11.00
C TRP A 117 0.14 -17.97 -10.93
N ASP A 118 1.00 -18.95 -10.68
CA ASP A 118 0.61 -20.33 -10.36
C ASP A 118 1.54 -20.88 -9.27
N PHE A 119 1.07 -21.87 -8.51
CA PHE A 119 1.81 -22.38 -7.35
C PHE A 119 1.84 -23.91 -7.33
N ASP A 120 3.06 -24.46 -7.35
CA ASP A 120 3.29 -25.89 -7.18
C ASP A 120 3.50 -26.20 -5.70
N SER A 121 2.52 -26.88 -5.09
CA SER A 121 2.57 -27.27 -3.68
C SER A 121 3.55 -28.40 -3.38
N THR A 122 3.92 -29.19 -4.39
CA THR A 122 4.90 -30.28 -4.27
C THR A 122 6.31 -29.71 -4.26
N ALA A 123 6.63 -28.87 -5.25
CA ALA A 123 7.93 -28.19 -5.34
C ALA A 123 8.07 -27.01 -4.37
N ARG A 124 6.94 -26.50 -3.84
CA ARG A 124 6.86 -25.26 -3.06
C ARG A 124 7.40 -24.06 -3.82
N THR A 125 7.07 -23.98 -5.10
CA THR A 125 7.49 -22.89 -5.99
C THR A 125 6.29 -22.10 -6.48
N ILE A 126 6.51 -20.81 -6.71
CA ILE A 126 5.57 -19.94 -7.41
C ILE A 126 6.13 -19.58 -8.78
N PHE A 127 5.28 -19.64 -9.80
CA PHE A 127 5.56 -19.20 -11.15
C PHE A 127 4.95 -17.84 -11.36
N LEU A 128 5.75 -16.81 -11.63
CA LEU A 128 5.28 -15.45 -11.91
C LEU A 128 5.52 -15.12 -13.37
N THR A 129 4.44 -14.99 -14.14
CA THR A 129 4.49 -14.68 -15.58
C THR A 129 4.09 -13.22 -15.81
N SER A 130 5.00 -12.42 -16.35
CA SER A 130 4.73 -11.04 -16.79
C SER A 130 5.53 -10.72 -18.05
N ASN A 131 4.95 -9.97 -19.00
CA ASN A 131 5.60 -9.60 -20.25
C ASN A 131 6.23 -10.79 -21.01
N ARG A 132 5.56 -11.95 -21.03
CA ARG A 132 6.02 -13.22 -21.64
C ARG A 132 7.27 -13.83 -21.01
N LYS A 133 7.71 -13.33 -19.85
CA LYS A 133 8.77 -13.92 -19.03
C LYS A 133 8.14 -14.62 -17.84
N THR A 134 8.57 -15.85 -17.57
CA THR A 134 8.16 -16.61 -16.39
C THR A 134 9.35 -16.77 -15.45
N GLU A 135 9.13 -16.45 -14.18
CA GLU A 135 10.09 -16.62 -13.10
C GLU A 135 9.59 -17.72 -12.16
N GLU A 136 10.42 -18.72 -11.88
CA GLU A 136 10.17 -19.75 -10.87
C GLU A 136 10.90 -19.36 -9.58
N ILE A 137 10.19 -19.33 -8.46
CA ILE A 137 10.68 -18.79 -7.18
C ILE A 137 10.30 -19.76 -6.06
N GLY A 138 11.24 -20.15 -5.21
CA GLY A 138 10.96 -20.96 -4.02
C GLY A 138 10.17 -20.17 -2.97
N VAL A 139 9.24 -20.81 -2.28
CA VAL A 139 8.33 -20.14 -1.34
C VAL A 139 8.25 -20.84 0.01
N PHE A 140 8.46 -20.07 1.07
CA PHE A 140 8.29 -20.53 2.45
C PHE A 140 7.50 -19.53 3.28
N PHE A 141 6.63 -20.03 4.15
CA PHE A 141 5.85 -19.19 5.05
C PHE A 141 6.37 -19.33 6.47
N SER A 142 6.36 -18.21 7.20
CA SER A 142 6.73 -18.19 8.61
C SER A 142 5.96 -17.09 9.36
N TYR A 143 6.26 -16.94 10.64
CA TYR A 143 5.77 -15.85 11.47
C TYR A 143 6.94 -15.06 12.04
N ALA A 144 6.75 -13.75 12.10
CA ALA A 144 7.47 -12.84 12.95
C ALA A 144 7.22 -13.09 14.45
N ASP A 145 8.05 -12.50 15.32
CA ASP A 145 7.85 -12.48 16.78
C ASP A 145 6.60 -11.70 17.13
N ASN A 146 6.35 -10.60 16.40
CA ASN A 146 5.15 -9.81 16.58
C ASN A 146 3.89 -10.50 16.00
N GLY A 147 4.02 -11.72 15.49
CA GLY A 147 2.92 -12.55 15.00
C GLY A 147 2.45 -12.20 13.58
N MET A 148 3.12 -11.28 12.89
CA MET A 148 2.86 -11.02 11.47
C MET A 148 3.29 -12.23 10.62
N ARG A 149 2.49 -12.54 9.61
CA ARG A 149 2.78 -13.62 8.66
C ARG A 149 3.80 -13.14 7.64
N LEU A 150 4.71 -14.03 7.27
CA LEU A 150 5.76 -13.80 6.29
C LEU A 150 5.64 -14.78 5.13
N ILE A 151 6.00 -14.30 3.95
CA ILE A 151 6.39 -15.11 2.80
C ILE A 151 7.85 -14.82 2.53
N ASN A 152 8.65 -15.86 2.32
CA ASN A 152 10.02 -15.73 1.84
C ASN A 152 10.08 -16.29 0.43
N PHE A 153 10.54 -15.45 -0.50
CA PHE A 153 10.86 -15.79 -1.87
C PHE A 153 12.34 -16.09 -1.97
N GLU A 154 12.68 -17.27 -2.46
CA GLU A 154 14.05 -17.74 -2.68
C GLU A 154 14.31 -17.79 -4.19
N PHE A 155 15.17 -16.89 -4.68
CA PHE A 155 15.56 -16.80 -6.09
C PHE A 155 16.80 -17.65 -6.38
N SER A 156 17.69 -17.76 -5.39
CA SER A 156 18.86 -18.64 -5.41
C SER A 156 19.27 -18.99 -3.97
N PRO A 157 20.21 -19.94 -3.75
CA PRO A 157 20.70 -20.28 -2.41
C PRO A 157 21.30 -19.10 -1.63
N THR A 158 21.62 -18.01 -2.32
CA THR A 158 22.19 -16.79 -1.71
C THR A 158 21.25 -15.59 -1.82
N GLU A 159 20.14 -15.68 -2.55
CA GLU A 159 19.29 -14.51 -2.81
C GLU A 159 17.85 -14.82 -2.42
N SER A 160 17.35 -14.07 -1.43
CA SER A 160 15.97 -14.20 -0.97
C SER A 160 15.38 -12.88 -0.53
N VAL A 161 14.05 -12.78 -0.62
CA VAL A 161 13.26 -11.62 -0.23
C VAL A 161 12.18 -12.07 0.74
N SER A 162 12.08 -11.39 1.88
CA SER A 162 11.01 -11.59 2.84
C SER A 162 9.94 -10.53 2.67
N LEU A 163 8.69 -10.96 2.68
CA LEU A 163 7.51 -10.12 2.55
C LEU A 163 6.60 -10.34 3.75
N THR A 164 6.23 -9.23 4.39
CA THR A 164 5.26 -9.19 5.47
C THR A 164 3.86 -9.02 4.94
N GLU A 165 2.90 -9.72 5.53
CA GLU A 165 1.48 -9.56 5.20
C GLU A 165 1.01 -8.13 5.49
N TYR A 166 0.54 -7.44 4.45
CA TYR A 166 0.04 -6.06 4.54
C TYR A 166 -1.50 -6.00 4.59
N GLY A 167 -2.17 -6.93 3.92
CA GLY A 167 -3.62 -7.03 3.94
C GLY A 167 -4.11 -8.39 3.46
N HIS A 168 -5.02 -9.00 4.22
CA HIS A 168 -5.70 -10.22 3.82
C HIS A 168 -6.56 -9.98 2.56
N LYS A 169 -6.82 -11.05 1.80
CA LYS A 169 -7.74 -10.98 0.65
C LYS A 169 -9.11 -10.45 1.06
N LEU A 170 -9.70 -9.61 0.22
CA LEU A 170 -11.10 -9.22 0.36
C LEU A 170 -12.01 -10.35 -0.13
N LEU A 171 -13.24 -10.42 0.39
CA LEU A 171 -14.25 -11.38 -0.09
C LEU A 171 -14.54 -11.16 -1.58
N ARG A 172 -14.71 -9.90 -1.96
CA ARG A 172 -14.74 -9.43 -3.35
C ARG A 172 -13.37 -8.89 -3.72
N PHE A 173 -12.49 -9.76 -4.19
CA PHE A 173 -11.09 -9.40 -4.46
C PHE A 173 -10.94 -8.32 -5.54
N GLN A 174 -11.92 -8.15 -6.44
CA GLN A 174 -11.90 -7.11 -7.46
C GLN A 174 -12.09 -5.70 -6.89
N ASP A 175 -12.59 -5.59 -5.65
CA ASP A 175 -12.70 -4.32 -4.93
C ASP A 175 -11.38 -3.98 -4.20
N ASP A 176 -10.35 -4.84 -4.29
CA ASP A 176 -9.04 -4.58 -3.70
C ASP A 176 -8.38 -3.37 -4.39
N PRO A 177 -7.83 -2.40 -3.64
CA PRO A 177 -7.20 -1.23 -4.24
C PRO A 177 -6.07 -1.60 -5.19
N TYR A 178 -5.39 -2.73 -5.01
CA TYR A 178 -4.25 -3.14 -5.85
C TYR A 178 -4.64 -4.11 -6.96
N PHE A 179 -5.94 -4.40 -7.14
CA PHE A 179 -6.39 -5.17 -8.30
C PHE A 179 -6.16 -4.38 -9.61
N GLU A 180 -5.86 -5.07 -10.70
CA GLU A 180 -5.41 -4.46 -11.97
C GLU A 180 -6.36 -3.36 -12.46
N LYS A 181 -7.67 -3.65 -12.48
CA LYS A 181 -8.70 -2.70 -12.91
C LYS A 181 -8.74 -1.41 -12.08
N ASN A 182 -8.26 -1.44 -10.84
CA ASN A 182 -8.25 -0.29 -9.94
C ASN A 182 -6.95 0.52 -10.06
N ASN A 183 -5.99 0.10 -10.90
CA ASN A 183 -4.67 0.74 -11.02
C ASN A 183 -4.28 1.12 -12.45
N TRP A 184 -5.20 1.02 -13.43
CA TRP A 184 -4.86 1.34 -14.81
C TRP A 184 -4.40 2.80 -14.97
N TRP A 185 -4.78 3.70 -14.06
CA TRP A 185 -4.30 5.07 -14.02
C TRP A 185 -2.78 5.20 -13.96
N ARG A 186 -2.06 4.18 -13.45
CA ARG A 186 -0.59 4.11 -13.39
C ARG A 186 0.06 3.76 -14.72
N ILE A 187 -0.68 3.15 -15.63
CA ILE A 187 -0.13 2.69 -16.92
C ILE A 187 0.01 3.91 -17.82
N LYS A 188 1.25 4.34 -18.05
CA LYS A 188 1.56 5.46 -18.92
C LYS A 188 1.01 5.22 -20.33
N PRO A 189 0.18 6.11 -20.88
CA PRO A 189 -0.33 5.96 -22.24
C PRO A 189 0.80 6.16 -23.26
N GLU A 190 0.75 5.39 -24.36
CA GLU A 190 1.74 5.45 -25.46
C GLU A 190 1.61 6.72 -26.32
N ARG A 191 0.47 7.39 -26.24
CA ARG A 191 0.13 8.60 -27.00
C ARG A 191 -0.62 9.59 -26.13
N SER A 192 -0.64 10.85 -26.57
CA SER A 192 -1.40 11.92 -25.94
C SER A 192 -2.87 11.55 -25.77
N GLU A 193 -3.41 11.86 -24.58
CA GLU A 193 -4.81 11.63 -24.23
C GLU A 193 -5.65 12.91 -24.42
N ASN A 194 -6.88 12.77 -24.88
CA ASN A 194 -7.85 13.87 -24.91
C ASN A 194 -8.52 14.06 -23.53
N ASP A 195 -9.33 15.11 -23.40
CA ASP A 195 -9.97 15.50 -22.13
C ASP A 195 -10.83 14.40 -21.51
N VAL A 196 -11.52 13.61 -22.35
CA VAL A 196 -12.35 12.49 -21.90
C VAL A 196 -11.48 11.37 -21.34
N GLN A 197 -10.36 11.06 -22.00
CA GLN A 197 -9.41 10.04 -21.57
C GLN A 197 -8.67 10.45 -20.28
N ILE A 198 -8.21 11.71 -20.20
CA ILE A 198 -7.58 12.28 -19.00
C ILE A 198 -8.56 12.24 -17.82
N ARG A 199 -9.84 12.61 -18.04
CA ARG A 199 -10.88 12.51 -17.02
C ARG A 199 -11.12 11.07 -16.57
N ALA A 200 -11.17 10.12 -17.50
CA ALA A 200 -11.33 8.71 -17.15
C ALA A 200 -10.17 8.20 -16.26
N ARG A 201 -8.94 8.63 -16.56
CA ARG A 201 -7.74 8.30 -15.78
C ARG A 201 -7.82 8.87 -14.37
N LEU A 202 -8.20 10.13 -14.26
CA LEU A 202 -8.46 10.78 -12.97
C LEU A 202 -9.54 10.05 -12.17
N LEU A 203 -10.66 9.68 -12.81
CA LEU A 203 -11.73 8.92 -12.15
C LEU A 203 -11.24 7.57 -11.63
N ASN A 204 -10.39 6.87 -12.39
CA ASN A 204 -9.79 5.62 -11.90
C ASN A 204 -8.89 5.83 -10.68
N TYR A 205 -8.09 6.90 -10.65
CA TYR A 205 -7.30 7.25 -9.46
C TYR A 205 -8.17 7.60 -8.25
N LEU A 206 -9.29 8.32 -8.44
CA LEU A 206 -10.22 8.63 -7.35
C LEU A 206 -10.90 7.36 -6.82
N ALA A 207 -11.30 6.45 -7.71
CA ALA A 207 -11.87 5.15 -7.35
C ALA A 207 -10.84 4.27 -6.61
N HIS A 208 -9.58 4.28 -7.04
CA HIS A 208 -8.46 3.64 -6.35
C HIS A 208 -8.31 4.16 -4.92
N THR A 209 -8.24 5.48 -4.77
CA THR A 209 -8.11 6.14 -3.46
C THR A 209 -9.28 5.79 -2.54
N ALA A 210 -10.51 5.78 -3.05
CA ALA A 210 -11.68 5.32 -2.29
C ALA A 210 -11.55 3.83 -1.89
N SER A 211 -11.04 2.99 -2.80
CA SER A 211 -10.82 1.56 -2.55
C SER A 211 -9.82 1.32 -1.43
N ILE A 212 -8.78 2.15 -1.30
CA ILE A 212 -7.83 2.11 -0.16
C ILE A 212 -8.60 2.27 1.16
N LEU A 213 -9.41 3.32 1.28
CA LEU A 213 -10.18 3.60 2.50
C LEU A 213 -11.19 2.49 2.82
N SER A 214 -11.91 2.02 1.80
CA SER A 214 -12.89 0.95 1.97
C SER A 214 -12.22 -0.37 2.41
N SER A 215 -11.07 -0.72 1.83
CA SER A 215 -10.33 -1.92 2.17
C SER A 215 -9.73 -1.83 3.58
N ALA A 216 -9.24 -0.66 3.99
CA ALA A 216 -8.75 -0.42 5.33
C ALA A 216 -9.87 -0.56 6.37
N GLN A 217 -11.07 -0.08 6.06
CA GLN A 217 -12.24 -0.27 6.90
C GLN A 217 -12.62 -1.75 7.03
N ILE A 218 -12.68 -2.50 5.92
CA ILE A 218 -13.03 -3.94 5.90
C ILE A 218 -11.99 -4.78 6.64
N ARG A 219 -10.71 -4.45 6.49
CA ARG A 219 -9.58 -5.14 7.13
C ARG A 219 -9.33 -4.68 8.57
N GLU A 220 -10.09 -3.71 9.05
CA GLU A 220 -9.88 -3.07 10.35
C GLU A 220 -8.44 -2.59 10.56
N GLN A 221 -7.80 -2.06 9.51
CA GLN A 221 -6.42 -1.60 9.58
C GLN A 221 -6.26 -0.45 10.58
N ASP A 222 -5.19 -0.52 11.37
CA ASP A 222 -4.83 0.49 12.37
C ASP A 222 -4.34 1.80 11.76
N TYR A 223 -3.79 1.73 10.55
CA TYR A 223 -3.29 2.87 9.80
C TYR A 223 -3.56 2.71 8.31
N ILE A 224 -3.67 3.84 7.63
CA ILE A 224 -3.79 3.93 6.18
C ILE A 224 -2.52 4.60 5.66
N SER A 225 -1.86 3.97 4.70
CA SER A 225 -0.66 4.50 4.05
C SER A 225 -0.96 4.83 2.60
N MET A 226 -0.59 6.04 2.17
CA MET A 226 -0.66 6.46 0.77
C MET A 226 0.67 6.30 0.03
N GLU A 227 1.68 5.66 0.65
CA GLU A 227 3.04 5.58 0.10
C GLU A 227 3.09 4.93 -1.30
N PHE A 228 2.28 3.91 -1.54
CA PHE A 228 2.18 3.23 -2.84
C PHE A 228 1.16 3.86 -3.77
N SER A 229 0.47 4.91 -3.34
CA SER A 229 -0.69 5.51 -4.03
C SER A 229 -0.64 7.04 -4.03
N GLN A 230 0.57 7.58 -3.99
CA GLN A 230 0.82 9.01 -4.05
C GLN A 230 0.22 9.61 -5.32
N GLY A 231 -0.40 10.78 -5.18
CA GLY A 231 -0.95 11.52 -6.30
C GLY A 231 -1.47 12.86 -5.85
N ILE A 232 -2.53 13.34 -6.49
CA ILE A 232 -3.04 14.70 -6.28
C ILE A 232 -4.05 14.80 -5.13
N VAL A 233 -4.58 13.67 -4.63
CA VAL A 233 -5.53 13.67 -3.52
C VAL A 233 -4.80 13.81 -2.19
N ARG A 234 -5.31 14.69 -1.33
CA ARG A 234 -4.89 14.83 0.06
C ARG A 234 -6.03 14.50 1.00
N LEU A 235 -5.81 13.53 1.90
CA LEU A 235 -6.77 13.12 2.91
C LEU A 235 -6.54 13.86 4.23
N TYR A 236 -7.63 14.26 4.87
CA TYR A 236 -7.66 14.93 6.17
C TYR A 236 -8.63 14.19 7.07
N ASN A 237 -8.60 14.45 8.38
CA ASN A 237 -9.65 13.92 9.25
C ASN A 237 -11.00 14.58 8.90
N VAL A 238 -11.87 13.85 8.20
CA VAL A 238 -13.17 14.32 7.67
C VAL A 238 -13.01 15.39 6.59
N GLY A 239 -12.18 15.12 5.59
CA GLY A 239 -11.99 16.04 4.47
C GLY A 239 -11.10 15.50 3.35
N VAL A 240 -11.44 15.86 2.12
CA VAL A 240 -10.63 15.58 0.92
C VAL A 240 -10.22 16.90 0.31
N GLY A 241 -8.93 17.07 0.10
CA GLY A 241 -8.36 18.21 -0.62
C GLY A 241 -7.42 17.78 -1.73
N VAL A 242 -6.68 18.75 -2.23
CA VAL A 242 -5.69 18.57 -3.31
C VAL A 242 -4.29 18.92 -2.81
N VAL A 243 -3.29 18.20 -3.30
CA VAL A 243 -1.87 18.55 -3.08
C VAL A 243 -1.57 19.89 -3.76
N LYS A 244 -0.62 20.68 -3.26
CA LYS A 244 -0.23 21.93 -3.95
C LYS A 244 0.41 21.61 -5.31
N LYS A 245 0.19 22.45 -6.32
CA LYS A 245 0.64 22.20 -7.70
C LYS A 245 2.16 21.99 -7.83
N ASP A 246 2.96 22.67 -7.01
CA ASP A 246 4.42 22.54 -6.91
C ASP A 246 4.89 21.31 -6.10
N LYS A 247 3.95 20.59 -5.47
CA LYS A 247 4.19 19.40 -4.64
C LYS A 247 3.58 18.14 -5.23
N ILE A 248 3.10 18.18 -6.47
CA ILE A 248 2.58 17.00 -7.16
C ILE A 248 3.70 15.94 -7.25
N PRO A 249 3.45 14.70 -6.79
CA PRO A 249 4.45 13.63 -6.84
C PRO A 249 4.91 13.33 -8.28
N ALA A 250 6.20 13.04 -8.45
CA ALA A 250 6.75 12.65 -9.75
C ALA A 250 6.07 11.38 -10.31
N THR A 251 5.68 10.45 -9.44
CA THR A 251 4.94 9.22 -9.76
C THR A 251 3.57 9.49 -10.39
N TRP A 252 2.90 10.57 -9.98
CA TRP A 252 1.68 11.03 -10.65
C TRP A 252 1.98 11.52 -12.06
N ILE A 253 2.97 12.39 -12.20
CA ILE A 253 3.33 13.00 -13.49
C ILE A 253 3.76 11.93 -14.50
N SER A 254 4.53 10.91 -14.06
CA SER A 254 5.01 9.82 -14.91
C SER A 254 3.89 8.88 -15.40
N SER A 255 2.73 8.89 -14.75
CA SER A 255 1.57 8.07 -15.12
C SER A 255 0.77 8.63 -16.31
N PHE A 256 1.11 9.82 -16.82
CA PHE A 256 0.49 10.45 -17.99
C PHE A 256 1.45 10.52 -19.18
N TYR A 257 0.92 10.75 -20.38
CA TYR A 257 1.76 10.90 -21.58
C TYR A 257 2.78 12.04 -21.42
N SER A 258 2.31 13.19 -20.90
CA SER A 258 3.12 14.39 -20.69
C SER A 258 2.79 15.08 -19.36
N PRO A 259 3.73 15.89 -18.81
CA PRO A 259 3.46 16.69 -17.60
C PRO A 259 2.28 17.66 -17.76
N LYS A 260 2.05 18.17 -18.97
CA LYS A 260 0.91 19.05 -19.27
C LYS A 260 -0.42 18.32 -19.05
N GLU A 261 -0.52 17.06 -19.45
CA GLU A 261 -1.73 16.26 -19.25
C GLU A 261 -1.94 15.89 -17.77
N ALA A 262 -0.86 15.58 -17.05
CA ALA A 262 -0.92 15.37 -15.60
C ALA A 262 -1.43 16.61 -14.84
N HIS A 263 -0.95 17.80 -15.22
CA HIS A 263 -1.46 19.07 -14.69
C HIS A 263 -2.89 19.35 -15.14
N LYS A 264 -3.28 18.95 -16.34
CA LYS A 264 -4.67 19.08 -16.79
C LYS A 264 -5.61 18.22 -15.94
N ALA A 265 -5.24 16.99 -15.60
CA ALA A 265 -6.00 16.15 -14.66
C ALA A 265 -6.09 16.79 -13.27
N TYR A 266 -4.99 17.39 -12.81
CA TYR A 266 -4.97 18.16 -11.56
C TYR A 266 -5.98 19.31 -11.60
N ASP A 267 -5.95 20.14 -12.63
CA ASP A 267 -6.81 21.31 -12.77
C ASP A 267 -8.29 20.86 -12.82
N MET A 268 -8.62 19.76 -13.52
CA MET A 268 -9.97 19.18 -13.51
C MET A 268 -10.45 18.78 -12.10
N PHE A 269 -9.56 18.24 -11.28
CA PHE A 269 -9.89 17.82 -9.91
C PHE A 269 -10.05 19.03 -9.00
N GLU A 270 -9.12 19.97 -9.05
CA GLU A 270 -9.15 21.22 -8.29
C GLU A 270 -10.41 22.04 -8.60
N ASP A 271 -10.72 22.25 -9.89
CA ASP A 271 -11.94 22.93 -10.34
C ASP A 271 -13.20 22.25 -9.80
N TYR A 272 -13.21 20.92 -9.76
CA TYR A 272 -14.33 20.19 -9.18
C TYR A 272 -14.44 20.38 -7.67
N LEU A 273 -13.33 20.39 -6.94
CA LEU A 273 -13.36 20.65 -5.48
C LEU A 273 -13.90 22.04 -5.16
N PHE A 274 -13.60 23.05 -6.00
CA PHE A 274 -14.11 24.42 -5.81
C PHE A 274 -15.56 24.61 -6.25
N THR A 275 -15.98 23.95 -7.34
CA THR A 275 -17.32 24.18 -7.93
C THR A 275 -18.35 23.13 -7.53
N GLY A 276 -17.90 21.95 -7.10
CA GLY A 276 -18.75 20.81 -6.78
C GLY A 276 -19.43 20.95 -5.43
N LYS A 277 -20.67 20.45 -5.33
CA LYS A 277 -21.35 20.24 -4.05
C LYS A 277 -21.21 18.76 -3.67
N HIS A 278 -20.67 18.50 -2.48
CA HIS A 278 -20.60 17.17 -1.90
C HIS A 278 -21.30 17.16 -0.54
N LYS A 279 -21.82 16.00 -0.13
CA LYS A 279 -22.44 15.87 1.19
C LYS A 279 -21.35 15.89 2.26
N LYS A 280 -21.67 16.53 3.39
CA LYS A 280 -20.85 16.39 4.60
C LYS A 280 -21.21 15.08 5.27
N TYR A 281 -20.20 14.31 5.65
CA TYR A 281 -20.35 13.08 6.42
C TYR A 281 -19.71 13.29 7.79
N GLN A 282 -20.39 12.86 8.84
CA GLN A 282 -19.96 13.03 10.24
C GLN A 282 -20.36 11.79 11.04
N SER A 283 -19.90 10.62 10.63
CA SER A 283 -20.18 9.37 11.36
C SER A 283 -19.29 9.18 12.60
N GLY A 284 -18.29 10.04 12.78
CA GLY A 284 -17.24 9.89 13.80
C GLY A 284 -16.15 8.89 13.39
N ASN A 285 -16.25 8.31 12.19
CA ASN A 285 -15.22 7.47 11.59
C ASN A 285 -14.72 8.14 10.31
N TRP A 286 -13.57 8.83 10.43
CA TRP A 286 -13.00 9.63 9.35
C TRP A 286 -12.71 8.80 8.08
N VAL A 287 -12.29 7.54 8.22
CA VAL A 287 -12.03 6.64 7.07
C VAL A 287 -13.31 6.43 6.25
N ARG A 288 -14.43 6.20 6.95
CA ARG A 288 -15.73 6.00 6.33
C ARG A 288 -16.26 7.29 5.72
N ASP A 289 -16.10 8.40 6.41
CA ASP A 289 -16.56 9.72 5.97
C ASP A 289 -15.79 10.16 4.71
N ASP A 290 -14.46 10.07 4.71
CA ASP A 290 -13.61 10.38 3.56
C ASP A 290 -13.86 9.45 2.36
N HIS A 291 -14.10 8.16 2.62
CA HIS A 291 -14.52 7.22 1.58
C HIS A 291 -15.79 7.71 0.87
N HIS A 292 -16.82 8.11 1.63
CA HIS A 292 -18.05 8.62 1.03
C HIS A 292 -17.84 9.94 0.28
N ILE A 293 -17.00 10.85 0.80
CA ILE A 293 -16.66 12.11 0.12
C ILE A 293 -15.99 11.81 -1.23
N LEU A 294 -15.01 10.90 -1.28
CA LEU A 294 -14.36 10.50 -2.54
C LEU A 294 -15.34 9.87 -3.53
N VAL A 295 -16.26 9.02 -3.06
CA VAL A 295 -17.29 8.40 -3.91
C VAL A 295 -18.24 9.47 -4.48
N ASP A 296 -18.66 10.45 -3.68
CA ASP A 296 -19.49 11.56 -4.13
C ASP A 296 -18.77 12.43 -5.17
N ILE A 297 -17.50 12.76 -4.93
CA ILE A 297 -16.63 13.49 -5.87
C ILE A 297 -16.52 12.71 -7.19
N HIS A 298 -16.12 11.44 -7.13
CA HIS A 298 -15.98 10.57 -8.30
C HIS A 298 -17.27 10.52 -9.11
N ASN A 299 -18.41 10.31 -8.45
CA ASN A 299 -19.71 10.22 -9.12
C ASN A 299 -20.16 11.53 -9.75
N GLY A 300 -19.88 12.67 -9.12
CA GLY A 300 -20.23 13.97 -9.71
C GLY A 300 -19.29 14.38 -10.84
N MET A 301 -17.99 14.06 -10.75
CA MET A 301 -17.05 14.26 -11.86
C MET A 301 -17.38 13.40 -13.08
N ARG A 302 -17.91 12.20 -12.88
CA ARG A 302 -18.36 11.29 -13.96
C ARG A 302 -19.58 11.81 -14.71
N LYS A 303 -20.38 12.69 -14.11
CA LYS A 303 -21.61 13.25 -14.71
C LYS A 303 -21.37 14.53 -15.52
N LYS A 304 -20.20 15.18 -15.37
CA LYS A 304 -19.78 16.36 -16.14
C LYS A 304 -19.09 15.93 -17.43
#